data_AF-A0A7X3IDS4-F1
#
_entry.id   AF-A0A7X3IDS4-F1
#
_cell.length_a   1.000
_cell.length_b   1.000
_cell.length_c   1.000
_cell.angle_alpha   90.00
_cell.angle_beta   90.00
_cell.angle_gamma   90.00
#
_symmetry.space_group_name_H-M   'P 1'
#
loop_
_entity.id
_entity.type
_entity.pdbx_description
1 polymer ?
#
loop_
_entity_poly.entity_id
_entity_poly.type
_entity_poly.pdbx_seq_one_letter_code
_entity_poly.pdbx_strand_id
1 'polypeptide(L)'
;MLNTKKLGGSKSLQSFTSQYAIYIVLVLLVIGITIYNPSFLSIDSLRNILIQSSTRAIIALGVAFILITAGTDLSAGRIVGLTAVVSASMLQTATYANRFFPDLPQVWLVLPILLAILVGLICGLINGIVVAKLHVPPFIATLGTMVAVYGLNSMYFDMDPNNSQPIGGLRKDFTKIGSGSIGTGQYSIPYIVLIAIFVAFIVWVIFNKTKLGKNMYAIGGNVQAAKVSGINVAKYLIYIYMIAGALYGLAGVLEASRTGGATNNYGNMYELDAIAACVVGGVSTTGGIGTVPGVMVGVLIFTIINYGLTFIGISPYWQLIVKGLIIVAAVAFDMRKYAAKK
;
A
#
# COMPACT_ATOMS: atom_id res chain seq x y z
N MET A 1 -37.99 46.21 -19.84
CA MET A 1 -39.02 45.19 -19.52
C MET A 1 -38.33 43.91 -19.11
N LEU A 2 -38.73 43.39 -17.96
CA LEU A 2 -38.20 42.24 -17.24
C LEU A 2 -38.19 40.95 -18.08
N ASN A 3 -37.19 40.07 -17.90
CA ASN A 3 -37.48 38.77 -17.29
C ASN A 3 -36.23 38.06 -16.72
N THR A 4 -36.27 37.84 -15.41
CA THR A 4 -35.41 36.99 -14.58
C THR A 4 -35.69 35.49 -14.79
N LYS A 5 -34.66 34.62 -14.70
CA LYS A 5 -34.63 33.20 -14.23
C LYS A 5 -33.39 32.51 -14.84
N LYS A 6 -32.52 31.76 -14.16
CA LYS A 6 -32.48 31.11 -12.84
C LYS A 6 -31.00 30.96 -12.45
N LEU A 7 -30.67 31.22 -11.19
CA LEU A 7 -29.39 30.87 -10.58
C LEU A 7 -29.15 29.35 -10.65
N GLY A 8 -28.07 28.94 -11.32
CA GLY A 8 -27.62 27.55 -11.42
C GLY A 8 -26.91 27.10 -10.15
N GLY A 9 -27.65 26.83 -9.07
CA GLY A 9 -27.09 26.26 -7.82
C GLY A 9 -26.76 24.76 -7.90
N SER A 10 -27.36 24.00 -8.82
CA SER A 10 -27.24 22.53 -8.85
C SER A 10 -25.91 22.02 -9.41
N LYS A 11 -25.31 22.68 -10.43
CA LYS A 11 -24.01 22.24 -10.99
C LYS A 11 -22.83 22.44 -10.02
N SER A 12 -22.95 23.41 -9.10
CA SER A 12 -21.92 23.69 -8.08
C SER A 12 -21.98 22.72 -6.90
N LEU A 13 -23.17 22.38 -6.40
CA LEU A 13 -23.29 21.39 -5.32
C LEU A 13 -22.95 19.98 -5.79
N GLN A 14 -23.29 19.64 -7.03
CA GLN A 14 -23.02 18.32 -7.61
C GLN A 14 -21.53 18.13 -7.96
N SER A 15 -20.83 19.19 -8.39
CA SER A 15 -19.38 19.17 -8.55
C SER A 15 -18.65 19.16 -7.21
N PHE A 16 -19.13 19.93 -6.22
CA PHE A 16 -18.57 19.97 -4.87
C PHE A 16 -18.75 18.63 -4.14
N THR A 17 -19.93 18.05 -4.17
CA THR A 17 -20.18 16.71 -3.60
C THR A 17 -19.40 15.62 -4.32
N SER A 18 -19.22 15.68 -5.65
CA SER A 18 -18.37 14.71 -6.38
C SER A 18 -16.87 14.85 -6.03
N GLN A 19 -16.39 16.07 -5.76
CA GLN A 19 -14.99 16.35 -5.41
C GLN A 19 -14.67 16.06 -3.93
N TYR A 20 -15.66 16.19 -3.04
CA TYR A 20 -15.50 15.95 -1.60
C TYR A 20 -16.21 14.69 -1.08
N ALA A 21 -16.85 13.90 -1.95
CA ALA A 21 -17.62 12.69 -1.59
C ALA A 21 -16.85 11.77 -0.64
N ILE A 22 -15.58 11.57 -0.95
CA ILE A 22 -14.67 10.74 -0.18
C ILE A 22 -14.45 11.24 1.26
N TYR A 23 -14.30 12.56 1.44
CA TYR A 23 -14.17 13.18 2.76
C TYR A 23 -15.49 13.14 3.52
N ILE A 24 -16.61 13.31 2.83
CA ILE A 24 -17.95 13.21 3.42
C ILE A 24 -18.20 11.79 3.93
N VAL A 25 -17.87 10.76 3.14
CA VAL A 25 -17.97 9.35 3.55
C VAL A 25 -17.09 9.08 4.77
N LEU A 26 -15.85 9.58 4.78
CA LEU A 26 -14.96 9.43 5.93
C LEU A 26 -15.55 10.04 7.20
N VAL A 27 -16.04 11.29 7.12
CA VAL A 27 -16.63 12.01 8.26
C VAL A 27 -17.87 11.28 8.77
N LEU A 28 -18.78 10.86 7.89
CA LEU A 28 -19.97 10.10 8.27
C LEU A 28 -19.62 8.80 8.98
N LEU A 29 -18.58 8.09 8.52
CA LEU A 29 -18.17 6.83 9.09
C LEU A 29 -17.54 7.01 10.48
N VAL A 30 -16.68 8.03 10.64
CA VAL A 30 -16.12 8.39 11.95
C VAL A 30 -17.23 8.78 12.92
N ILE A 31 -18.19 9.61 12.49
CA ILE A 31 -19.32 10.02 13.33
C ILE A 31 -20.16 8.80 13.73
N GLY A 32 -20.53 7.95 12.77
CA GLY A 32 -21.35 6.77 13.04
C GLY A 32 -20.71 5.81 14.06
N ILE A 33 -19.41 5.56 13.93
CA ILE A 33 -18.68 4.69 14.87
C ILE A 33 -18.52 5.36 16.24
N THR A 34 -18.29 6.67 16.26
CA THR A 34 -18.15 7.43 17.52
C THR A 34 -19.47 7.46 18.30
N ILE A 35 -20.61 7.57 17.61
CA ILE A 35 -21.93 7.50 18.24
C ILE A 35 -22.15 6.13 18.87
N TYR A 36 -21.71 5.05 18.22
CA TYR A 36 -21.82 3.70 18.75
C TYR A 36 -20.86 3.44 19.91
N ASN A 37 -19.61 3.90 19.79
CA ASN A 37 -18.60 3.77 20.84
C ASN A 37 -17.70 5.03 20.88
N PRO A 38 -17.92 5.94 21.85
CA PRO A 38 -17.15 7.18 21.97
C PRO A 38 -15.64 6.99 22.14
N SER A 39 -15.20 5.82 22.63
CA SER A 39 -13.78 5.48 22.80
C SER A 39 -13.05 5.31 21.46
N PHE A 40 -13.76 5.29 20.34
CA PHE A 40 -13.17 5.24 19.00
C PHE A 40 -12.27 6.45 18.70
N LEU A 41 -12.63 7.65 19.21
CA LEU A 41 -11.83 8.86 19.07
C LEU A 41 -10.77 9.03 20.16
N SER A 42 -10.52 8.00 20.98
CA SER A 42 -9.41 8.02 21.93
C SER A 42 -8.06 8.17 21.21
N ILE A 43 -7.10 8.79 21.89
CA ILE A 43 -5.74 8.99 21.38
C ILE A 43 -5.11 7.64 20.98
N ASP A 44 -5.37 6.58 21.75
CA ASP A 44 -4.87 5.24 21.45
C ASP A 44 -5.45 4.65 20.17
N SER A 45 -6.77 4.81 19.95
CA SER A 45 -7.40 4.38 18.70
C SER A 45 -6.87 5.14 17.50
N LEU A 46 -6.74 6.47 17.59
CA LEU A 46 -6.16 7.29 16.53
C LEU A 46 -4.71 6.88 16.25
N ARG A 47 -3.92 6.61 17.29
CA ARG A 47 -2.55 6.13 17.17
C ARG A 47 -2.49 4.77 16.49
N ASN A 48 -3.36 3.82 16.84
CA ASN A 48 -3.42 2.50 16.22
C ASN A 48 -3.85 2.56 14.75
N ILE A 49 -4.76 3.47 14.40
CA ILE A 49 -5.15 3.74 13.01
C ILE A 49 -3.94 4.26 12.23
N LEU A 50 -3.21 5.24 12.77
CA LEU A 50 -2.02 5.80 12.10
C LEU A 50 -0.89 4.77 11.95
N ILE A 51 -0.67 3.93 12.96
CA ILE A 51 0.32 2.87 12.91
C ILE A 51 0.01 1.85 11.81
N GLN A 52 -1.25 1.41 11.71
CA GLN A 52 -1.68 0.46 10.68
C GLN A 52 -1.72 1.10 9.29
N SER A 53 -2.16 2.35 9.18
CA SER A 53 -2.22 3.04 7.89
C SER A 53 -0.83 3.30 7.32
N SER A 54 0.20 3.42 8.16
CA SER A 54 1.58 3.70 7.73
C SER A 54 2.15 2.62 6.81
N THR A 55 2.04 1.33 7.16
CA THR A 55 2.53 0.26 6.28
C THR A 55 1.68 0.16 5.02
N ARG A 56 0.36 0.29 5.15
CA ARG A 56 -0.57 0.26 4.01
C ARG A 56 -0.36 1.43 3.05
N ALA A 57 0.02 2.58 3.55
CA ALA A 57 0.35 3.76 2.75
C ALA A 57 1.54 3.50 1.84
N ILE A 58 2.61 2.90 2.37
CA ILE A 58 3.81 2.59 1.59
C ILE A 58 3.48 1.59 0.46
N ILE A 59 2.65 0.58 0.74
CA ILE A 59 2.19 -0.38 -0.27
C ILE A 59 1.35 0.33 -1.34
N ALA A 60 0.37 1.14 -0.92
CA ALA A 60 -0.49 1.89 -1.83
C ALA A 60 0.31 2.87 -2.70
N LEU A 61 1.36 3.51 -2.19
CA LEU A 61 2.25 4.34 -3.00
C LEU A 61 2.99 3.54 -4.07
N GLY A 62 3.45 2.32 -3.74
CA GLY A 62 4.01 1.39 -4.73
C GLY A 62 3.00 0.99 -5.81
N VAL A 63 1.78 0.65 -5.41
CA VAL A 63 0.69 0.34 -6.34
C VAL A 63 0.32 1.55 -7.21
N ALA A 64 0.33 2.76 -6.65
CA ALA A 64 0.00 3.99 -7.35
C ALA A 64 0.96 4.28 -8.52
N PHE A 65 2.26 4.01 -8.36
CA PHE A 65 3.25 4.08 -9.45
C PHE A 65 2.79 3.28 -10.68
N ILE A 66 2.29 2.06 -10.45
CA ILE A 66 1.89 1.13 -11.50
C ILE A 66 0.51 1.50 -12.07
N LEU A 67 -0.47 1.81 -11.21
CA LEU A 67 -1.82 2.22 -11.64
C LEU A 67 -1.79 3.47 -12.52
N ILE A 68 -0.94 4.46 -12.21
CA ILE A 68 -0.83 5.66 -13.04
C ILE A 68 -0.36 5.33 -14.46
N THR A 69 0.38 4.24 -14.68
CA THR A 69 0.73 3.78 -16.03
C THR A 69 -0.34 2.93 -16.74
N ALA A 70 -1.57 2.90 -16.22
CA ALA A 70 -2.63 1.96 -16.62
C ALA A 70 -2.22 0.49 -16.43
N GLY A 71 -1.31 0.22 -15.48
CA GLY A 71 -0.92 -1.12 -15.07
C GLY A 71 -1.75 -1.62 -13.90
N THR A 72 -1.47 -2.83 -13.42
CA THR A 72 -2.03 -3.40 -12.19
C THR A 72 -1.00 -4.31 -11.57
N ASP A 73 -0.96 -4.38 -10.24
CA ASP A 73 -0.05 -5.25 -9.52
C ASP A 73 -0.75 -6.03 -8.41
N LEU A 74 -0.97 -7.31 -8.67
CA LEU A 74 -1.53 -8.25 -7.70
C LEU A 74 -0.47 -8.92 -6.83
N SER A 75 0.82 -8.75 -7.15
CA SER A 75 1.90 -9.40 -6.39
C SER A 75 2.28 -8.63 -5.12
N ALA A 76 1.86 -7.36 -4.99
CA ALA A 76 2.28 -6.45 -3.93
C ALA A 76 2.18 -7.06 -2.52
N GLY A 77 1.03 -7.62 -2.16
CA GLY A 77 0.83 -8.21 -0.84
C GLY A 77 1.71 -9.44 -0.59
N ARG A 78 1.88 -10.32 -1.58
CA ARG A 78 2.75 -11.49 -1.42
C ARG A 78 4.23 -11.13 -1.32
N ILE A 79 4.66 -10.05 -1.98
CA ILE A 79 6.02 -9.49 -1.81
C ILE A 79 6.19 -8.92 -0.40
N VAL A 80 5.19 -8.22 0.15
CA VAL A 80 5.19 -7.77 1.56
C VAL A 80 5.37 -8.96 2.51
N GLY A 81 4.62 -10.05 2.28
CA GLY A 81 4.74 -11.28 3.08
C GLY A 81 6.13 -11.92 3.02
N LEU A 82 6.67 -12.07 1.80
CA LEU A 82 8.02 -12.62 1.61
C LEU A 82 9.09 -11.77 2.32
N THR A 83 9.04 -10.46 2.14
CA THR A 83 10.04 -9.54 2.69
C THR A 83 9.92 -9.37 4.22
N ALA A 84 8.71 -9.51 4.78
CA ALA A 84 8.48 -9.67 6.21
C ALA A 84 9.18 -10.93 6.76
N VAL A 85 9.00 -12.09 6.11
CA VAL A 85 9.63 -13.35 6.53
C VAL A 85 11.17 -13.31 6.39
N VAL A 86 11.67 -12.77 5.27
CA VAL A 86 13.12 -12.60 5.04
C VAL A 86 13.77 -11.72 6.11
N SER A 87 13.18 -10.57 6.43
CA SER A 87 13.73 -9.70 7.47
C SER A 87 13.60 -10.29 8.87
N ALA A 88 12.44 -10.86 9.21
CA ALA A 88 12.19 -11.46 10.51
C ALA A 88 13.10 -12.66 10.80
N SER A 89 13.30 -13.57 9.83
CA SER A 89 14.16 -14.76 9.97
C SER A 89 15.61 -14.43 10.35
N MET A 90 16.12 -13.29 9.90
CA MET A 90 17.50 -12.85 10.19
C MET A 90 17.63 -11.96 11.43
N LEU A 91 16.52 -11.43 11.97
CA LEU A 91 16.50 -10.44 13.06
C LEU A 91 15.93 -10.99 14.39
N GLN A 92 15.95 -12.31 14.56
CA GLN A 92 15.64 -12.96 15.83
C GLN A 92 16.75 -12.74 16.86
N THR A 93 16.36 -12.71 18.13
CA THR A 93 17.29 -12.61 19.26
C THR A 93 18.14 -13.89 19.34
N ALA A 94 19.42 -13.75 19.71
CA ALA A 94 20.36 -14.88 19.77
C ALA A 94 19.92 -16.01 20.72
N THR A 95 19.14 -15.68 21.76
CA THR A 95 18.64 -16.62 22.77
C THR A 95 17.26 -17.20 22.44
N TYR A 96 16.69 -16.88 21.28
CA TYR A 96 15.38 -17.42 20.91
C TYR A 96 15.50 -18.92 20.63
N ALA A 97 14.56 -19.72 21.15
CA ALA A 97 14.66 -21.17 21.09
C ALA A 97 14.49 -21.71 19.65
N ASN A 98 13.57 -21.13 18.88
CA ASN A 98 13.26 -21.54 17.51
C ASN A 98 13.81 -20.54 16.49
N ARG A 99 15.13 -20.32 16.51
CA ARG A 99 15.78 -19.42 15.54
C ARG A 99 15.77 -20.06 14.16
N PHE A 100 15.33 -19.30 13.19
CA PHE A 100 15.34 -19.65 11.78
C PHE A 100 16.77 -19.91 11.28
N PHE A 101 17.74 -19.14 11.78
CA PHE A 101 19.16 -19.42 11.57
C PHE A 101 19.88 -19.57 12.92
N PRO A 102 20.01 -20.81 13.45
CA PRO A 102 20.64 -21.06 14.75
C PRO A 102 22.08 -20.57 14.83
N ASP A 103 22.87 -20.83 13.80
CA ASP A 103 24.31 -20.54 13.76
C ASP A 103 24.63 -19.12 13.28
N LEU A 104 23.63 -18.35 12.86
CA LEU A 104 23.86 -17.00 12.37
C LEU A 104 24.22 -16.08 13.55
N PRO A 105 25.37 -15.38 13.54
CA PRO A 105 25.67 -14.38 14.55
C PRO A 105 24.70 -13.19 14.45
N GLN A 106 24.64 -12.35 15.50
CA GLN A 106 23.83 -11.14 15.42
C GLN A 106 24.37 -10.19 14.34
N VAL A 107 23.66 -10.15 13.21
CA VAL A 107 23.99 -9.26 12.09
C VAL A 107 23.58 -7.82 12.38
N TRP A 108 24.12 -6.89 11.60
CA TRP A 108 23.80 -5.47 11.74
C TRP A 108 22.38 -5.23 11.25
N LEU A 109 21.61 -4.43 12.00
CA LEU A 109 20.17 -4.22 11.76
C LEU A 109 19.84 -3.82 10.31
N VAL A 110 20.70 -3.01 9.69
CA VAL A 110 20.51 -2.49 8.34
C VAL A 110 20.58 -3.59 7.28
N LEU A 111 21.37 -4.65 7.49
CA LEU A 111 21.63 -5.66 6.47
C LEU A 111 20.36 -6.45 6.10
N PRO A 112 19.61 -7.08 7.04
CA PRO A 112 18.37 -7.76 6.70
C PRO A 112 17.29 -6.85 6.10
N ILE A 113 17.26 -5.58 6.52
CA ILE A 113 16.33 -4.59 5.98
C ILE A 113 16.63 -4.33 4.50
N LEU A 114 17.91 -4.10 4.16
CA LEU A 114 18.33 -3.89 2.77
C LEU A 114 18.13 -5.14 1.91
N LEU A 115 18.39 -6.33 2.45
CA LEU A 115 18.14 -7.59 1.74
C LEU A 115 16.66 -7.79 1.45
N ALA A 116 15.77 -7.52 2.40
CA ALA A 116 14.34 -7.59 2.19
C ALA A 116 13.85 -6.57 1.13
N ILE A 117 14.36 -5.33 1.16
CA ILE A 117 14.07 -4.32 0.13
C ILE A 117 14.59 -4.79 -1.24
N LEU A 118 15.79 -5.38 -1.28
CA LEU A 118 16.38 -5.91 -2.51
C LEU A 118 15.56 -7.06 -3.10
N VAL A 119 15.07 -7.99 -2.26
CA VAL A 119 14.17 -9.07 -2.70
C VAL A 119 12.90 -8.48 -3.31
N GLY A 120 12.28 -7.48 -2.66
CA GLY A 120 11.12 -6.78 -3.22
C GLY A 120 11.43 -6.11 -4.56
N LEU A 121 12.57 -5.42 -4.66
CA LEU A 121 13.05 -4.78 -5.89
C LEU A 121 13.27 -5.80 -7.02
N ILE A 122 13.80 -7.00 -6.72
CA ILE A 122 13.99 -8.08 -7.70
C ILE A 122 12.64 -8.59 -8.20
N CYS A 123 11.67 -8.83 -7.32
CA CYS A 123 10.31 -9.19 -7.75
C CYS A 123 9.69 -8.10 -8.64
N GLY A 124 9.88 -6.84 -8.27
CA GLY A 124 9.49 -5.69 -9.09
C GLY A 124 10.19 -5.66 -10.45
N LEU A 125 11.50 -5.92 -10.49
CA LEU A 125 12.28 -6.00 -11.73
C LEU A 125 11.73 -7.10 -12.66
N ILE A 126 11.43 -8.29 -12.12
CA ILE A 126 10.86 -9.40 -12.88
C ILE A 126 9.52 -9.00 -13.50
N ASN A 127 8.60 -8.47 -12.68
CA ASN A 127 7.32 -7.96 -13.17
C ASN A 127 7.51 -6.89 -14.25
N GLY A 128 8.40 -5.93 -13.99
CA GLY A 128 8.73 -4.85 -14.92
C GLY A 128 9.24 -5.37 -16.26
N ILE A 129 10.14 -6.36 -16.27
CA ILE A 129 10.67 -6.97 -17.50
C ILE A 129 9.56 -7.72 -18.25
N VAL A 130 8.77 -8.53 -17.56
CA VAL A 130 7.69 -9.33 -18.15
C VAL A 130 6.65 -8.42 -18.81
N VAL A 131 6.24 -7.36 -18.10
CA VAL A 131 5.27 -6.39 -18.63
C VAL A 131 5.87 -5.55 -19.76
N ALA A 132 7.08 -5.01 -19.57
CA ALA A 132 7.65 -4.03 -20.47
C ALA A 132 8.28 -4.61 -21.74
N LYS A 133 8.90 -5.80 -21.66
CA LYS A 133 9.64 -6.42 -22.77
C LYS A 133 8.89 -7.59 -23.40
N LEU A 134 8.24 -8.42 -22.57
CA LEU A 134 7.46 -9.55 -23.08
C LEU A 134 6.02 -9.15 -23.45
N HIS A 135 5.62 -7.91 -23.14
CA HIS A 135 4.30 -7.36 -23.46
C HIS A 135 3.14 -8.18 -22.87
N VAL A 136 3.40 -8.89 -21.77
CA VAL A 136 2.37 -9.63 -21.04
C VAL A 136 1.45 -8.61 -20.33
N PRO A 137 0.12 -8.78 -20.38
CA PRO A 137 -0.79 -7.93 -19.63
C PRO A 137 -0.42 -7.86 -18.13
N PRO A 138 -0.33 -6.66 -17.52
CA PRO A 138 0.09 -6.47 -16.13
C PRO A 138 -0.63 -7.36 -15.11
N PHE A 139 -1.94 -7.50 -15.26
CA PHE A 139 -2.76 -8.36 -14.40
C PHE A 139 -2.26 -9.82 -14.39
N ILE A 140 -2.00 -10.40 -15.57
CA ILE A 140 -1.56 -11.80 -15.69
C ILE A 140 -0.12 -11.97 -15.18
N ALA A 141 0.76 -11.04 -15.56
CA ALA A 141 2.16 -11.07 -15.12
C ALA A 141 2.26 -11.05 -13.59
N THR A 142 1.57 -10.11 -12.96
CA THR A 142 1.64 -9.93 -11.51
C THR A 142 0.84 -10.97 -10.73
N LEU A 143 -0.24 -11.52 -11.31
CA LEU A 143 -0.93 -12.69 -10.74
C LEU A 143 0.00 -13.92 -10.72
N GLY A 144 0.74 -14.17 -11.81
CA GLY A 144 1.73 -15.23 -11.87
C GLY A 144 2.82 -15.06 -10.79
N THR A 145 3.36 -13.85 -10.68
CA THR A 145 4.34 -13.51 -9.62
C THR A 145 3.74 -13.64 -8.23
N MET A 146 2.48 -13.27 -8.01
CA MET A 146 1.79 -13.43 -6.72
C MET A 146 1.81 -14.89 -6.26
N VAL A 147 1.43 -15.81 -7.15
CA VAL A 147 1.40 -17.26 -6.86
C VAL A 147 2.82 -17.80 -6.64
N ALA A 148 3.76 -17.45 -7.52
CA ALA A 148 5.15 -17.90 -7.41
C ALA A 148 5.83 -17.40 -6.13
N VAL A 149 5.68 -16.11 -5.79
CA VAL A 149 6.22 -15.50 -4.57
C VAL A 149 5.60 -16.14 -3.32
N TYR A 150 4.30 -16.44 -3.33
CA TYR A 150 3.67 -17.13 -2.20
C TYR A 150 4.21 -18.55 -2.01
N GLY A 151 4.42 -19.29 -3.11
CA GLY A 151 5.04 -20.61 -3.09
C GLY A 151 6.48 -20.56 -2.56
N LEU A 152 7.30 -19.67 -3.11
CA LEU A 152 8.69 -19.45 -2.66
C LEU A 152 8.76 -19.04 -1.19
N ASN A 153 7.86 -18.14 -0.76
CA ASN A 153 7.79 -17.73 0.64
C ASN A 153 7.41 -18.91 1.54
N SER A 154 6.46 -19.75 1.12
CA SER A 154 6.04 -20.93 1.87
C SER A 154 7.16 -21.96 1.97
N MET A 155 7.88 -22.22 0.87
CA MET A 155 9.04 -23.11 0.88
C MET A 155 10.15 -22.59 1.80
N TYR A 156 10.46 -21.29 1.75
CA TYR A 156 11.44 -20.67 2.63
C TYR A 156 10.98 -20.77 4.10
N PHE A 157 9.73 -20.43 4.37
CA PHE A 157 9.14 -20.48 5.71
C PHE A 157 9.08 -21.91 6.30
N ASP A 158 8.99 -22.92 5.44
CA ASP A 158 8.98 -24.33 5.82
C ASP A 158 10.38 -24.94 6.06
N MET A 159 11.45 -24.24 5.69
CA MET A 159 12.82 -24.75 5.85
C MET A 159 13.12 -25.14 7.30
N ASP A 160 13.90 -26.21 7.47
CA ASP A 160 14.51 -26.54 8.74
C ASP A 160 15.42 -25.40 9.22
N PRO A 161 15.40 -25.05 10.51
CA PRO A 161 14.63 -25.67 11.60
C PRO A 161 13.21 -25.09 11.80
N ASN A 162 12.80 -24.06 11.04
CA ASN A 162 11.58 -23.31 11.29
C ASN A 162 10.29 -24.12 11.11
N ASN A 163 10.24 -25.05 10.15
CA ASN A 163 9.13 -26.00 9.96
C ASN A 163 7.74 -25.31 9.97
N SER A 164 7.61 -24.24 9.19
CA SER A 164 6.39 -23.44 9.04
C SER A 164 5.84 -22.82 10.34
N GLN A 165 6.66 -22.69 11.38
CA GLN A 165 6.28 -22.03 12.62
C GLN A 165 6.30 -20.49 12.46
N PRO A 166 5.36 -19.76 13.11
CA PRO A 166 5.41 -18.30 13.18
C PRO A 166 6.76 -17.81 13.70
N ILE A 167 7.41 -16.92 12.94
CA ILE A 167 8.68 -16.33 13.33
C ILE A 167 8.40 -15.29 14.42
N GLY A 168 9.02 -15.46 15.58
CA GLY A 168 8.95 -14.52 16.70
C GLY A 168 10.31 -14.29 17.35
N GLY A 169 10.31 -13.65 18.53
CA GLY A 169 11.55 -13.39 19.27
C GLY A 169 12.45 -12.34 18.64
N LEU A 170 11.87 -11.41 17.88
CA LEU A 170 12.61 -10.37 17.18
C LEU A 170 13.33 -9.42 18.13
N ARG A 171 14.51 -8.96 17.74
CA ARG A 171 15.34 -8.07 18.54
C ARG A 171 14.62 -6.74 18.82
N LYS A 172 14.86 -6.17 20.00
CA LYS A 172 14.23 -4.91 20.45
C LYS A 172 14.58 -3.70 19.58
N ASP A 173 15.80 -3.64 19.05
CA ASP A 173 16.21 -2.56 18.14
C ASP A 173 15.43 -2.61 16.81
N PHE A 174 15.11 -3.81 16.32
CA PHE A 174 14.24 -3.98 15.16
C PHE A 174 12.78 -3.65 15.49
N THR A 175 12.19 -4.23 16.53
CA THR A 175 10.77 -3.99 16.85
C THR A 175 10.47 -2.55 17.26
N LYS A 176 11.46 -1.84 17.81
CA LYS A 176 11.36 -0.41 18.11
C LYS A 176 11.11 0.44 16.86
N ILE A 177 11.53 0.02 15.67
CA ILE A 177 11.26 0.77 14.42
C ILE A 177 9.75 0.82 14.14
N GLY A 178 9.04 -0.30 14.31
CA GLY A 178 7.62 -0.43 13.97
C GLY A 178 6.67 -0.11 15.13
N SER A 179 7.07 -0.40 16.38
CA SER A 179 6.24 -0.23 17.58
C SER A 179 6.65 0.94 18.48
N GLY A 180 7.87 1.47 18.30
CA GLY A 180 8.38 2.57 19.11
C GLY A 180 7.78 3.92 18.74
N SER A 181 7.95 4.89 19.63
CA SER A 181 7.53 6.28 19.42
C SER A 181 8.57 7.27 19.93
N ILE A 182 8.46 8.52 19.45
CA ILE A 182 9.18 9.69 19.95
C ILE A 182 8.25 10.54 20.82
N GLY A 183 8.77 11.10 21.91
CA GLY A 183 7.99 11.86 22.89
C GLY A 183 7.57 11.04 24.11
N THR A 184 6.97 11.71 25.10
CA THR A 184 6.57 11.11 26.40
C THR A 184 5.06 11.17 26.59
N GLY A 185 4.47 10.09 27.10
CA GLY A 185 3.05 10.01 27.43
C GLY A 185 2.14 9.78 26.21
N GLN A 186 0.89 10.24 26.31
CA GLN A 186 -0.18 9.95 25.33
C GLN A 186 0.06 10.62 23.97
N TYR A 187 0.84 11.69 23.90
CA TYR A 187 1.15 12.44 22.67
C TYR A 187 2.37 11.91 21.89
N SER A 188 2.83 10.69 22.17
CA SER A 188 3.99 10.13 21.48
C SER A 188 3.68 9.83 20.01
N ILE A 189 4.59 10.20 19.10
CA ILE A 189 4.44 9.97 17.65
C ILE A 189 5.16 8.67 17.28
N PRO A 190 4.48 7.67 16.70
CA PRO A 190 5.11 6.41 16.29
C PRO A 190 6.15 6.62 15.19
N TYR A 191 7.32 5.94 15.29
CA TYR A 191 8.37 6.05 14.26
C TYR A 191 7.88 5.60 12.88
N ILE A 192 7.03 4.57 12.82
CA ILE A 192 6.46 4.05 11.57
C ILE A 192 5.67 5.10 10.79
N VAL A 193 5.00 6.03 11.50
CA VAL A 193 4.26 7.15 10.89
C VAL A 193 5.22 8.14 10.26
N LEU A 194 6.32 8.46 10.95
CA LEU A 194 7.37 9.34 10.41
C LEU A 194 8.04 8.73 9.18
N ILE A 195 8.31 7.43 9.19
CA ILE A 195 8.85 6.70 8.05
C ILE A 195 7.87 6.76 6.86
N ALA A 196 6.57 6.52 7.10
CA ALA A 196 5.57 6.59 6.05
C ALA A 196 5.44 8.02 5.45
N ILE A 197 5.47 9.06 6.29
CA ILE A 197 5.46 10.46 5.82
C ILE A 197 6.71 10.77 5.00
N PHE A 198 7.88 10.32 5.46
CA PHE A 198 9.14 10.52 4.75
C PHE A 198 9.14 9.81 3.38
N VAL A 199 8.67 8.56 3.33
CA VAL A 199 8.49 7.82 2.08
C VAL A 199 7.48 8.51 1.17
N ALA A 200 6.34 8.94 1.69
CA ALA A 200 5.34 9.70 0.94
C ALA A 200 5.92 10.99 0.35
N PHE A 201 6.76 11.70 1.11
CA PHE A 201 7.46 12.88 0.63
C PHE A 201 8.42 12.54 -0.52
N ILE A 202 9.23 11.48 -0.40
CA ILE A 202 10.11 11.01 -1.48
C ILE A 202 9.29 10.68 -2.74
N VAL A 203 8.21 9.90 -2.59
CA VAL A 203 7.34 9.52 -3.71
C VAL A 203 6.69 10.76 -4.33
N TRP A 204 6.29 11.75 -3.52
CA TRP A 204 5.74 13.01 -3.99
C TRP A 204 6.78 13.80 -4.81
N VAL A 205 8.03 13.85 -4.35
CA VAL A 205 9.14 14.46 -5.12
C VAL A 205 9.32 13.72 -6.45
N ILE A 206 9.29 12.38 -6.44
CA ILE A 206 9.40 11.59 -7.68
C ILE A 206 8.26 11.94 -8.65
N PHE A 207 7.01 11.93 -8.18
CA PHE A 207 5.84 12.21 -9.00
C PHE A 207 5.86 13.62 -9.62
N ASN A 208 6.27 14.63 -8.85
CA ASN A 208 6.08 16.04 -9.23
C ASN A 208 7.35 16.73 -9.75
N LYS A 209 8.53 16.26 -9.35
CA LYS A 209 9.79 16.98 -9.55
C LYS A 209 10.81 16.22 -10.39
N THR A 210 10.53 14.97 -10.80
CA THR A 210 11.48 14.17 -11.59
C THR A 210 11.00 13.86 -13.01
N LYS A 211 11.95 13.54 -13.89
CA LYS A 211 11.66 13.04 -15.25
C LYS A 211 10.89 11.72 -15.22
N LEU A 212 11.14 10.87 -14.22
CA LEU A 212 10.43 9.60 -14.05
C LEU A 212 8.94 9.86 -13.84
N GLY A 213 8.56 10.77 -12.93
CA GLY A 213 7.17 11.16 -12.71
C GLY A 213 6.49 11.70 -13.96
N LYS A 214 7.09 12.68 -14.64
CA LYS A 214 6.55 13.24 -15.89
C LYS A 214 6.31 12.16 -16.96
N ASN A 215 7.26 11.26 -17.15
CA ASN A 215 7.15 10.20 -18.14
C ASN A 215 6.14 9.12 -17.73
N MET A 216 6.02 8.81 -16.44
CA MET A 216 5.00 7.92 -15.90
C MET A 216 3.58 8.42 -16.22
N TYR A 217 3.29 9.70 -15.97
CA TYR A 217 1.99 10.30 -16.33
C TYR A 217 1.75 10.33 -17.84
N ALA A 218 2.79 10.63 -18.65
CA ALA A 218 2.67 10.63 -20.11
C ALA A 218 2.36 9.22 -20.66
N ILE A 219 3.05 8.19 -20.16
CA ILE A 219 2.79 6.78 -20.50
C ILE A 219 1.35 6.40 -20.15
N GLY A 220 0.91 6.76 -18.94
CA GLY A 220 -0.44 6.49 -18.46
C GLY A 220 -1.54 7.18 -19.26
N GLY A 221 -1.31 8.41 -19.73
CA GLY A 221 -2.29 9.15 -20.53
C GLY A 221 -2.41 8.60 -21.95
N ASN A 222 -1.28 8.35 -22.62
CA ASN A 222 -1.27 7.73 -23.94
C ASN A 222 0.11 7.13 -24.26
N VAL A 223 0.20 5.80 -24.22
CA VAL A 223 1.43 5.06 -24.50
C VAL A 223 2.00 5.34 -25.90
N GLN A 224 1.15 5.51 -26.91
CA GLN A 224 1.60 5.77 -28.28
C GLN A 224 2.17 7.18 -28.43
N ALA A 225 1.49 8.18 -27.87
CA ALA A 225 1.97 9.56 -27.86
C ALA A 225 3.28 9.70 -27.08
N ALA A 226 3.44 8.95 -25.97
CA ALA A 226 4.68 8.89 -25.21
C ALA A 226 5.84 8.34 -26.05
N LYS A 227 5.61 7.26 -26.83
CA LYS A 227 6.62 6.69 -27.74
C LYS A 227 7.03 7.68 -28.84
N VAL A 228 6.06 8.34 -29.47
CA VAL A 228 6.32 9.37 -30.51
C VAL A 228 7.09 10.56 -29.93
N SER A 229 6.88 10.87 -28.66
CA SER A 229 7.62 11.92 -27.92
C SER A 229 9.01 11.48 -27.45
N GLY A 230 9.52 10.32 -27.90
CA GLY A 230 10.85 9.82 -27.56
C GLY A 230 11.00 9.19 -26.17
N ILE A 231 9.89 8.91 -25.47
CA ILE A 231 9.93 8.25 -24.15
C ILE A 231 10.17 6.75 -24.36
N ASN A 232 11.26 6.24 -23.77
CA ASN A 232 11.49 4.80 -23.73
C ASN A 232 10.55 4.13 -22.71
N VAL A 233 9.33 3.80 -23.15
CA VAL A 233 8.27 3.22 -22.31
C VAL A 233 8.76 1.99 -21.55
N ALA A 234 9.48 1.08 -22.22
CA ALA A 234 9.92 -0.16 -21.60
C ALA A 234 10.87 0.08 -20.43
N LYS A 235 11.84 0.99 -20.59
CA LYS A 235 12.77 1.38 -19.54
C LYS A 235 12.05 1.97 -18.33
N TYR A 236 11.09 2.88 -18.55
CA TYR A 236 10.36 3.53 -17.47
C TYR A 236 9.42 2.57 -16.74
N LEU A 237 8.74 1.67 -17.45
CA LEU A 237 7.95 0.61 -16.81
C LEU A 237 8.81 -0.25 -15.90
N ILE A 238 9.99 -0.69 -16.35
CA ILE A 238 10.90 -1.47 -15.50
C ILE A 238 11.25 -0.72 -14.20
N TYR A 239 11.63 0.56 -14.29
CA TYR A 239 11.94 1.36 -13.09
C TYR A 239 10.75 1.54 -12.16
N ILE A 240 9.55 1.74 -12.71
CA ILE A 240 8.31 1.91 -11.95
C ILE A 240 8.02 0.65 -11.13
N TYR A 241 8.08 -0.54 -11.74
CA TYR A 241 7.87 -1.79 -11.01
C TYR A 241 9.00 -2.10 -10.02
N MET A 242 10.26 -1.76 -10.31
CA MET A 242 11.36 -1.89 -9.35
C MET A 242 11.15 -1.04 -8.10
N ILE A 243 10.75 0.23 -8.28
CA ILE A 243 10.48 1.15 -7.17
C ILE A 243 9.28 0.64 -6.35
N ALA A 244 8.21 0.19 -7.01
CA ALA A 244 7.07 -0.40 -6.34
C ALA A 244 7.48 -1.63 -5.50
N GLY A 245 8.26 -2.54 -6.09
CA GLY A 245 8.83 -3.70 -5.41
C GLY A 245 9.67 -3.34 -4.18
N ALA A 246 10.53 -2.31 -4.28
CA ALA A 246 11.31 -1.83 -3.15
C ALA A 246 10.43 -1.27 -2.02
N LEU A 247 9.35 -0.55 -2.36
CA LEU A 247 8.37 -0.05 -1.40
C LEU A 247 7.61 -1.19 -0.71
N TYR A 248 7.23 -2.24 -1.45
CA TYR A 248 6.62 -3.45 -0.86
C TYR A 248 7.59 -4.15 0.10
N GLY A 249 8.88 -4.20 -0.27
CA GLY A 249 9.93 -4.75 0.59
C GLY A 249 10.08 -3.97 1.89
N LEU A 250 10.13 -2.64 1.81
CA LEU A 250 10.14 -1.78 3.00
C LEU A 250 8.86 -1.97 3.85
N ALA A 251 7.70 -2.06 3.21
CA ALA A 251 6.45 -2.28 3.92
C ALA A 251 6.41 -3.64 4.65
N GLY A 252 6.96 -4.70 4.06
CA GLY A 252 7.09 -6.01 4.71
C GLY A 252 7.99 -5.98 5.94
N VAL A 253 9.14 -5.31 5.83
CA VAL A 253 10.05 -5.08 6.97
C VAL A 253 9.33 -4.34 8.11
N LEU A 254 8.62 -3.26 7.79
CA LEU A 254 7.91 -2.46 8.78
C LEU A 254 6.73 -3.23 9.39
N GLU A 255 6.04 -4.06 8.61
CA GLU A 255 4.95 -4.91 9.09
C GLU A 255 5.47 -5.92 10.11
N ALA A 256 6.57 -6.63 9.81
CA ALA A 256 7.20 -7.58 10.74
C ALA A 256 7.72 -6.88 12.01
N SER A 257 8.34 -5.71 11.85
CA SER A 257 8.84 -4.90 12.96
C SER A 257 7.71 -4.46 13.91
N ARG A 258 6.55 -4.06 13.35
CA ARG A 258 5.39 -3.59 14.09
C ARG A 258 4.68 -4.70 14.84
N THR A 259 4.52 -5.87 14.22
CA THR A 259 3.81 -7.01 14.83
C THR A 259 4.71 -7.87 15.73
N GLY A 260 6.03 -7.68 15.65
CA GLY A 260 7.00 -8.45 16.43
C GLY A 260 7.21 -9.88 15.92
N GLY A 261 6.78 -10.17 14.69
CA GLY A 261 6.91 -11.49 14.07
C GLY A 261 6.51 -11.51 12.60
N ALA A 262 6.57 -12.68 11.98
CA ALA A 262 6.15 -12.87 10.59
C ALA A 262 5.58 -14.27 10.35
N THR A 263 4.63 -14.37 9.43
CA THR A 263 4.14 -15.64 8.90
C THR A 263 4.06 -15.56 7.37
N ASN A 264 4.07 -16.70 6.69
CA ASN A 264 3.92 -16.74 5.22
C ASN A 264 2.58 -16.17 4.72
N ASN A 265 1.58 -16.03 5.59
CA ASN A 265 0.28 -15.43 5.28
C ASN A 265 0.27 -13.89 5.43
N TYR A 266 1.35 -13.26 5.89
CA TYR A 266 1.43 -11.80 5.91
C TYR A 266 1.27 -11.24 4.49
N GLY A 267 0.64 -10.07 4.40
CA GLY A 267 0.37 -9.43 3.12
C GLY A 267 -0.78 -10.04 2.31
N ASN A 268 -1.50 -11.04 2.82
CA ASN A 268 -2.67 -11.62 2.15
C ASN A 268 -3.74 -10.55 1.83
N MET A 269 -4.03 -10.35 0.54
CA MET A 269 -5.00 -9.37 0.02
C MET A 269 -4.64 -7.90 0.29
N TYR A 270 -3.39 -7.60 0.63
CA TYR A 270 -2.95 -6.21 0.87
C TYR A 270 -2.92 -5.41 -0.43
N GLU A 271 -2.68 -6.07 -1.56
CA GLU A 271 -2.76 -5.52 -2.92
C GLU A 271 -4.15 -4.96 -3.24
N LEU A 272 -5.22 -5.69 -2.85
CA LEU A 272 -6.59 -5.26 -3.10
C LEU A 272 -6.94 -4.02 -2.28
N ASP A 273 -6.52 -3.99 -1.01
CA ASP A 273 -6.64 -2.81 -0.15
C ASP A 273 -5.91 -1.60 -0.75
N ALA A 274 -4.69 -1.80 -1.23
CA ALA A 274 -3.86 -0.77 -1.82
C ALA A 274 -4.47 -0.20 -3.12
N ILE A 275 -4.93 -1.07 -4.02
CA ILE A 275 -5.60 -0.67 -5.26
C ILE A 275 -6.86 0.13 -4.92
N ALA A 276 -7.70 -0.39 -4.03
CA ALA A 276 -8.96 0.26 -3.66
C ALA A 276 -8.72 1.62 -3.02
N ALA A 277 -7.75 1.72 -2.11
CA ALA A 277 -7.34 2.97 -1.49
C ALA A 277 -6.83 3.97 -2.52
N CYS A 278 -6.04 3.54 -3.51
CA CYS A 278 -5.60 4.42 -4.60
C CYS A 278 -6.77 4.95 -5.43
N VAL A 279 -7.70 4.07 -5.82
CA VAL A 279 -8.86 4.44 -6.65
C VAL A 279 -9.79 5.39 -5.91
N VAL A 280 -10.10 5.08 -4.65
CA VAL A 280 -10.86 5.96 -3.76
C VAL A 280 -10.11 7.30 -3.61
N GLY A 281 -8.80 7.27 -3.38
CA GLY A 281 -7.91 8.42 -3.37
C GLY A 281 -7.78 9.21 -4.69
N GLY A 282 -8.45 8.77 -5.76
CA GLY A 282 -8.52 9.49 -7.04
C GLY A 282 -7.43 9.13 -8.06
N VAL A 283 -6.70 8.03 -7.86
CA VAL A 283 -5.81 7.46 -8.86
C VAL A 283 -6.65 6.69 -9.88
N SER A 284 -6.48 7.01 -11.16
CA SER A 284 -7.27 6.37 -12.22
C SER A 284 -6.73 4.98 -12.55
N THR A 285 -7.63 4.00 -12.63
CA THR A 285 -7.32 2.66 -13.17
C THR A 285 -7.03 2.66 -14.66
N THR A 286 -7.50 3.69 -15.38
CA THR A 286 -7.22 3.89 -16.81
C THR A 286 -5.91 4.62 -17.09
N GLY A 287 -5.17 5.02 -16.05
CA GLY A 287 -3.87 5.68 -16.15
C GLY A 287 -3.91 7.20 -16.27
N GLY A 288 -2.72 7.80 -16.18
CA GLY A 288 -2.47 9.24 -16.43
C GLY A 288 -2.89 10.19 -15.30
N ILE A 289 -3.55 9.70 -14.24
CA ILE A 289 -4.10 10.55 -13.17
C ILE A 289 -3.85 9.90 -11.81
N GLY A 290 -3.37 10.68 -10.85
CA GLY A 290 -3.19 10.27 -9.46
C GLY A 290 -2.32 11.26 -8.70
N THR A 291 -2.49 11.34 -7.38
CA THR A 291 -1.65 12.21 -6.52
C THR A 291 -1.29 11.49 -5.22
N VAL A 292 -0.10 11.77 -4.68
CA VAL A 292 0.34 11.20 -3.41
C VAL A 292 -0.61 11.55 -2.26
N PRO A 293 -1.02 12.81 -2.04
CA PRO A 293 -1.98 13.13 -0.96
C PRO A 293 -3.30 12.39 -1.11
N GLY A 294 -3.79 12.21 -2.35
CA GLY A 294 -4.99 11.43 -2.63
C GLY A 294 -4.85 9.97 -2.18
N VAL A 295 -3.74 9.31 -2.53
CA VAL A 295 -3.42 7.94 -2.08
C VAL A 295 -3.40 7.85 -0.55
N MET A 296 -2.73 8.80 0.12
CA MET A 296 -2.65 8.81 1.59
C MET A 296 -4.03 8.92 2.24
N VAL A 297 -4.90 9.81 1.74
CA VAL A 297 -6.27 9.97 2.21
C VAL A 297 -7.09 8.69 1.97
N GLY A 298 -6.98 8.09 0.78
CA GLY A 298 -7.66 6.84 0.48
C GLY A 298 -7.27 5.70 1.41
N VAL A 299 -5.98 5.59 1.76
CA VAL A 299 -5.49 4.59 2.71
C VAL A 299 -6.03 4.82 4.11
N LEU A 300 -6.07 6.08 4.57
CA LEU A 300 -6.64 6.41 5.87
C LEU A 300 -8.11 6.02 5.95
N ILE A 301 -8.88 6.25 4.89
CA ILE A 301 -10.30 5.88 4.82
C ILE A 301 -10.48 4.38 4.94
N PHE A 302 -9.77 3.61 4.11
CA PHE A 302 -9.82 2.15 4.19
C PHE A 302 -9.37 1.63 5.55
N THR A 303 -8.34 2.23 6.15
CA THR A 303 -7.86 1.81 7.47
C THR A 303 -8.90 2.10 8.55
N ILE A 304 -9.53 3.28 8.53
CA ILE A 304 -10.59 3.67 9.47
C ILE A 304 -11.80 2.74 9.36
N ILE A 305 -12.17 2.31 8.14
CA ILE A 305 -13.25 1.33 7.93
C ILE A 305 -12.90 0.00 8.58
N ASN A 306 -11.73 -0.58 8.25
CA ASN A 306 -11.35 -1.89 8.78
C ASN A 306 -11.15 -1.85 10.31
N TYR A 307 -10.43 -0.83 10.81
CA TYR A 307 -10.21 -0.67 12.24
C TYR A 307 -11.51 -0.41 12.99
N GLY A 308 -12.37 0.46 12.44
CA GLY A 308 -13.64 0.84 13.04
C GLY A 308 -14.65 -0.31 13.12
N LEU A 309 -14.80 -1.10 12.06
CA LEU A 309 -15.65 -2.30 12.10
C LEU A 309 -15.12 -3.32 13.12
N THR A 310 -13.81 -3.51 13.19
CA THR A 310 -13.19 -4.36 14.21
C THR A 310 -13.42 -3.83 15.62
N PHE A 311 -13.32 -2.51 15.80
CA PHE A 311 -13.45 -1.83 17.09
C PHE A 311 -14.86 -2.01 17.70
N ILE A 312 -15.89 -2.08 16.86
CA ILE A 312 -17.27 -2.33 17.28
C ILE A 312 -17.62 -3.83 17.34
N GLY A 313 -16.63 -4.72 17.26
CA GLY A 313 -16.80 -6.16 17.44
C GLY A 313 -17.34 -6.90 16.21
N ILE A 314 -17.37 -6.28 15.02
CA ILE A 314 -17.78 -6.97 13.80
C ILE A 314 -16.68 -7.93 13.36
N SER A 315 -17.07 -9.18 13.14
CA SER A 315 -16.17 -10.24 12.67
C SER A 315 -15.38 -9.81 11.42
N PRO A 316 -14.08 -10.14 11.33
CA PRO A 316 -13.27 -9.88 10.14
C PRO A 316 -13.85 -10.46 8.84
N TYR A 317 -14.67 -11.51 8.91
CA TYR A 317 -15.32 -12.09 7.73
C TYR A 317 -16.33 -11.13 7.07
N TRP A 318 -17.11 -10.40 7.87
CA TRP A 318 -18.00 -9.36 7.35
C TRP A 318 -17.22 -8.20 6.72
N GLN A 319 -16.05 -7.89 7.27
CA GLN A 319 -15.17 -6.86 6.72
C GLN A 319 -14.70 -7.22 5.32
N LEU A 320 -14.45 -8.51 5.02
CA LEU A 320 -14.12 -8.97 3.66
C LEU A 320 -15.25 -8.73 2.66
N ILE A 321 -16.51 -9.01 3.06
CA ILE A 321 -17.68 -8.76 2.19
C ILE A 321 -17.82 -7.27 1.91
N VAL A 322 -17.78 -6.44 2.96
CA VAL A 322 -17.88 -4.98 2.85
C VAL A 322 -16.73 -4.43 1.98
N LYS A 323 -15.51 -4.92 2.19
CA LYS A 323 -14.33 -4.55 1.40
C LYS A 323 -14.53 -4.87 -0.08
N GLY A 324 -15.02 -6.07 -0.42
CA GLY A 324 -15.33 -6.45 -1.80
C GLY A 324 -16.33 -5.50 -2.46
N LEU A 325 -17.41 -5.16 -1.77
CA LEU A 325 -18.42 -4.21 -2.26
C LEU A 325 -17.83 -2.81 -2.49
N ILE A 326 -16.99 -2.32 -1.57
CA ILE A 326 -16.34 -1.01 -1.70
C ILE A 326 -15.39 -1.00 -2.90
N ILE A 327 -14.60 -2.06 -3.10
CA ILE A 327 -13.69 -2.17 -4.25
C ILE A 327 -14.47 -2.06 -5.57
N VAL A 328 -15.53 -2.86 -5.72
CA VAL A 328 -16.35 -2.86 -6.93
C VAL A 328 -16.98 -1.48 -7.14
N ALA A 329 -17.55 -0.87 -6.10
CA ALA A 329 -18.16 0.45 -6.18
C ALA A 329 -17.15 1.54 -6.56
N ALA A 330 -15.96 1.53 -5.95
CA ALA A 330 -14.90 2.50 -6.23
C ALA A 330 -14.42 2.41 -7.67
N VAL A 331 -14.13 1.20 -8.16
CA VAL A 331 -13.67 0.97 -9.54
C VAL A 331 -14.78 1.29 -10.55
N ALA A 332 -16.03 0.89 -10.29
CA ALA A 332 -17.15 1.20 -11.18
C ALA A 332 -17.37 2.72 -11.30
N PHE A 333 -17.22 3.47 -10.21
CA PHE A 333 -17.31 4.93 -10.23
C PHE A 333 -16.15 5.57 -11.00
N ASP A 334 -14.92 5.08 -10.77
CA ASP A 334 -13.73 5.52 -11.51
C ASP A 334 -13.90 5.32 -13.02
N MET A 335 -14.31 4.12 -13.44
CA MET A 335 -14.54 3.81 -14.86
C MET A 335 -15.60 4.72 -15.49
N ARG A 336 -16.73 4.97 -14.80
CA ARG A 336 -17.80 5.84 -15.31
C ARG A 336 -17.36 7.30 -15.44
N LYS A 337 -16.56 7.80 -14.49
CA LYS A 337 -16.04 9.17 -14.49
C LYS A 337 -15.19 9.48 -15.72
N TYR A 338 -14.45 8.49 -16.22
CA TYR A 338 -13.56 8.65 -17.38
C TYR A 338 -14.16 8.16 -18.70
N ALA A 339 -15.07 7.18 -18.69
CA ALA A 339 -15.82 6.78 -19.87
C ALA A 339 -16.68 7.92 -20.44
N ALA A 340 -17.21 8.80 -19.59
CA ALA A 340 -18.00 9.97 -20.00
C ALA A 340 -17.19 11.10 -20.66
N LYS A 341 -15.86 10.98 -20.76
CA LYS A 341 -14.96 11.97 -21.38
C LYS A 341 -14.34 11.54 -22.71
N LYS A 342 -14.56 10.28 -23.13
CA LYS A 342 -14.25 9.81 -24.48
C LYS A 342 -15.47 9.98 -25.37
#